data_AF-A0A355WH48-F1
#
_entry.id   AF-A0A355WH48-F1
#
_cell.length_a   1.000
_cell.length_b   1.000
_cell.length_c   1.000
_cell.angle_alpha   90.00
_cell.angle_beta   90.00
_cell.angle_gamma   90.00
#
_symmetry.space_group_name_H-M   'P 1'
#
loop_
_entity.id
_entity.type
_entity.pdbx_description
1 polymer ?
#
loop_
_entity_poly.entity_id
_entity_poly.type
_entity_poly.pdbx_seq_one_letter_code
_entity_poly.pdbx_strand_id
1 'polypeptide(L)' 'MTTTRFAPSPTGYLHVGNLRTALFNYMIARKAGGTFILRLDDTDQERSKPEYADGIKEDLEWLGLTWDRVETQSTRLDQY' A
#
# COMPACT_ATOMS: atom_id res chain seq x y z
N MET A 1 -17.04 -2.57 -10.23
CA MET A 1 -15.63 -2.93 -10.49
C MET A 1 -15.00 -3.27 -9.14
N THR A 2 -14.20 -4.34 -9.05
CA THR A 2 -13.60 -4.76 -7.78
C THR A 2 -12.45 -3.83 -7.42
N THR A 3 -12.51 -3.21 -6.24
CA THR A 3 -11.44 -2.34 -5.74
C THR A 3 -10.85 -2.96 -4.48
N THR A 4 -9.56 -3.24 -4.50
CA THR A 4 -8.80 -3.72 -3.34
C THR A 4 -7.74 -2.70 -2.94
N ARG A 5 -7.19 -2.86 -1.73
CA ARG A 5 -6.08 -2.02 -1.28
C ARG A 5 -5.07 -2.82 -0.48
N PHE A 6 -3.82 -2.41 -0.56
CA PHE A 6 -2.81 -2.71 0.44
C PHE A 6 -2.52 -1.42 1.20
N ALA A 7 -2.72 -1.44 2.53
CA ALA A 7 -2.63 -0.25 3.36
C ALA A 7 -1.56 -0.39 4.46
N PRO A 8 -0.26 -0.42 4.11
CA PRO A 8 0.81 -0.51 5.10
C PRO A 8 1.02 0.83 5.81
N SER A 9 1.36 0.77 7.09
CA SER A 9 1.94 1.92 7.79
C SER A 9 3.43 2.02 7.45
N PRO A 10 3.96 3.18 7.04
CA PRO A 10 5.36 3.35 6.70
C PRO A 10 6.22 3.52 7.97
N THR A 11 6.16 2.54 8.88
CA THR A 11 6.86 2.52 10.17
C THR A 11 8.02 1.51 10.21
N GLY A 12 8.25 0.82 9.10
CA GLY A 12 9.30 -0.16 8.89
C GLY A 12 9.28 -0.71 7.46
N TYR A 13 10.27 -1.53 7.11
CA TYR A 13 10.36 -2.16 5.79
C TYR A 13 9.30 -3.24 5.58
N LEU A 14 9.01 -3.54 4.30
CA LEU A 14 8.14 -4.64 3.95
C LEU A 14 8.76 -5.96 4.41
N HIS A 15 7.95 -6.84 4.99
CA HIS A 15 8.35 -8.19 5.35
C HIS A 15 7.32 -9.20 4.83
N VAL A 16 7.70 -10.49 4.83
CA VAL A 16 6.88 -11.58 4.27
C VAL A 16 5.44 -11.60 4.80
N GLY A 17 5.25 -11.22 6.06
CA GLY A 17 3.93 -11.16 6.69
C GLY A 17 3.00 -10.16 6.01
N ASN A 18 3.46 -8.93 5.80
CA ASN A 18 2.67 -7.89 5.13
C ASN A 18 2.61 -8.09 3.61
N LEU A 19 3.64 -8.70 3.00
CA LEU A 19 3.65 -9.02 1.57
C LEU A 19 2.48 -9.94 1.18
N ARG A 20 2.13 -10.92 2.03
CA ARG A 20 1.00 -11.81 1.75
C ARG A 20 -0.27 -11.01 1.47
N THR A 21 -0.57 -10.01 2.30
CA THR A 21 -1.75 -9.16 2.13
C THR A 21 -1.71 -8.37 0.82
N ALA A 22 -0.55 -7.80 0.46
CA ALA A 22 -0.37 -7.10 -0.81
C ALA A 22 -0.64 -8.02 -2.01
N LEU A 23 -0.01 -9.20 -2.02
CA LEU A 23 -0.14 -10.18 -3.10
C LEU A 23 -1.59 -10.64 -3.31
N PHE A 24 -2.32 -10.98 -2.23
CA PHE A 24 -3.72 -11.41 -2.36
C PHE A 24 -4.62 -10.29 -2.89
N ASN A 25 -4.49 -9.07 -2.38
CA ASN A 25 -5.29 -7.94 -2.85
C ASN A 25 -4.99 -7.61 -4.31
N TYR A 26 -3.72 -7.65 -4.70
CA TYR A 26 -3.28 -7.48 -6.09
C TYR A 26 -3.90 -8.54 -7.01
N MET A 27 -3.77 -9.84 -6.67
CA MET A 27 -4.32 -10.92 -7.49
C MET A 27 -5.85 -10.85 -7.62
N ILE A 28 -6.57 -10.48 -6.56
CA ILE A 28 -8.02 -10.29 -6.59
C ILE A 28 -8.40 -9.17 -7.56
N ALA A 29 -7.72 -8.03 -7.50
CA ALA A 29 -7.95 -6.93 -8.45
C ALA A 29 -7.64 -7.36 -9.88
N ARG A 30 -6.46 -7.95 -10.13
CA ARG A 30 -6.06 -8.40 -11.48
C ARG A 30 -7.01 -9.44 -12.06
N LYS A 31 -7.45 -10.43 -11.26
CA LYS A 31 -8.44 -11.45 -11.69
C LYS A 31 -9.78 -10.83 -12.08
N ALA A 32 -10.21 -9.78 -11.40
CA ALA A 32 -11.48 -9.11 -11.64
C ALA A 32 -11.40 -7.98 -12.69
N GLY A 33 -10.23 -7.73 -13.29
CA GLY A 33 -10.00 -6.53 -14.10
C GLY A 33 -10.27 -5.24 -13.32
N GLY A 34 -10.01 -5.27 -12.01
CA GLY A 34 -10.33 -4.23 -11.05
C GLY A 34 -9.19 -3.25 -10.77
N THR A 35 -9.29 -2.53 -9.65
CA THR A 35 -8.32 -1.53 -9.21
C THR A 35 -7.62 -1.97 -7.93
N PHE A 36 -6.29 -1.93 -7.92
CA PHE A 36 -5.43 -2.13 -6.76
C PHE A 36 -4.85 -0.80 -6.29
N ILE A 37 -5.11 -0.44 -5.03
CA ILE A 37 -4.66 0.82 -4.42
C ILE A 37 -3.53 0.54 -3.43
N LEU A 38 -2.41 1.26 -3.55
CA LEU A 38 -1.42 1.39 -2.48
C LEU A 38 -1.81 2.58 -1.61
N ARG A 39 -2.15 2.34 -0.33
CA ARG A 39 -2.48 3.42 0.61
C ARG A 39 -1.49 3.47 1.75
N LEU A 40 -0.62 4.47 1.77
CA LEU A 40 0.31 4.68 2.89
C LEU A 40 -0.46 5.21 4.10
N ASP A 41 -0.56 4.38 5.15
CA ASP A 41 -1.27 4.73 6.38
C ASP A 41 -0.29 5.39 7.38
N ASP A 42 -0.05 6.67 7.15
CA ASP A 42 0.91 7.52 7.87
C ASP A 42 0.27 8.30 9.03
N THR A 43 -0.80 7.76 9.61
CA THR A 43 -1.52 8.37 10.75
C THR A 43 -0.67 8.44 12.02
N ASP A 44 0.29 7.53 12.17
CA ASP A 44 1.30 7.58 13.23
C ASP A 44 2.49 8.45 12.79
N GLN A 45 2.42 9.75 13.05
CA GLN A 45 3.43 10.70 12.58
C GLN A 45 4.82 10.51 13.21
N GLU A 46 4.89 9.93 14.41
CA GLU A 46 6.17 9.72 15.10
C GLU A 46 6.97 8.58 14.46
N ARG A 47 6.28 7.51 14.08
CA ARG A 47 6.93 6.32 13.50
C ARG A 47 6.95 6.33 11.98
N SER A 48 6.06 7.09 11.33
CA SER A 48 5.96 7.14 9.88
C SER A 48 7.11 7.93 9.28
N LYS A 49 7.88 7.30 8.39
CA LYS A 49 9.03 7.96 7.74
C LYS A 49 8.99 7.80 6.22
N PRO A 50 9.44 8.82 5.46
CA PRO A 50 9.56 8.73 4.00
C PRO A 50 10.40 7.54 3.54
N GLU A 51 11.49 7.22 4.24
CA GLU A 51 12.37 6.09 3.93
C GLU A 51 11.63 4.74 3.86
N TYR A 52 10.66 4.53 4.76
CA TYR A 52 9.86 3.31 4.77
C TYR A 52 8.78 3.33 3.70
N ALA A 53 8.18 4.50 3.43
CA ALA A 53 7.21 4.64 2.35
C ALA A 53 7.84 4.35 0.98
N ASP A 54 9.07 4.81 0.75
CA ASP A 54 9.79 4.58 -0.50
C ASP A 54 10.31 3.15 -0.60
N GLY A 55 10.84 2.58 0.49
CA GLY A 55 11.21 1.16 0.54
C GLY A 55 10.04 0.21 0.25
N ILE A 56 8.84 0.51 0.80
CA ILE A 56 7.63 -0.26 0.50
C ILE A 56 7.30 -0.22 -1.01
N LYS A 57 7.41 0.94 -1.65
CA LYS A 57 7.14 1.09 -3.09
C LYS A 57 8.15 0.29 -3.91
N GLU A 58 9.43 0.42 -3.59
CA GLU A 58 10.53 -0.29 -4.25
C GLU A 58 10.35 -1.81 -4.14
N ASP A 59 10.05 -2.33 -2.95
CA ASP A 59 9.83 -3.76 -2.74
C ASP A 59 8.63 -4.29 -3.54
N LEU A 60 7.53 -3.52 -3.60
CA LEU A 60 6.35 -3.89 -4.38
C LEU A 60 6.64 -3.88 -5.89
N GLU A 61 7.36 -2.88 -6.39
CA GLU A 61 7.78 -2.80 -7.79
C GLU A 61 8.74 -3.95 -8.15
N TRP A 62 9.70 -4.26 -7.28
CA TRP A 62 10.62 -5.39 -7.44
C TRP A 62 9.88 -6.73 -7.55
N LEU A 63 8.77 -6.89 -6.82
CA LEU A 63 7.90 -8.06 -6.86
C LEU A 63 6.90 -8.06 -8.02
N GLY A 64 6.85 -7.00 -8.84
CA GLY A 64 5.88 -6.86 -9.92
C GLY A 64 4.45 -6.55 -9.46
N LEU A 65 4.28 -6.07 -8.22
CA LEU A 65 3.00 -5.71 -7.62
C LEU A 65 2.71 -4.20 -7.79
N THR A 66 2.49 -3.77 -9.04
CA THR A 66 2.20 -2.37 -9.34
C THR A 66 0.78 -1.97 -8.94
N TRP A 67 0.61 -0.77 -8.41
CA TRP A 67 -0.68 -0.19 -8.05
C TRP A 67 -1.22 0.73 -9.14
N ASP A 68 -2.55 0.81 -9.24
CA ASP A 68 -3.21 1.68 -10.20
C ASP A 68 -3.42 3.09 -9.61
N ARG A 69 -3.45 3.20 -8.28
CA ARG A 69 -3.58 4.46 -7.54
C ARG A 69 -2.75 4.42 -6.26
N VAL A 70 -2.17 5.55 -5.89
CA VAL A 70 -1.52 5.75 -4.60
C VAL A 70 -2.29 6.78 -3.78
N GLU A 71 -2.44 6.52 -2.50
CA GLU A 71 -3.11 7.42 -1.54
C GLU A 71 -2.26 7.51 -0.26
N THR A 72 -2.30 8.66 0.39
CA THR A 72 -1.69 8.87 1.71
C THR A 72 -2.80 9.22 2.70
N GLN A 73 -2.80 8.61 3.89
CA GLN A 73 -3.92 8.76 4.83
C GLN A 73 -3.95 10.17 5.46
N SER A 74 -2.79 10.76 5.74
CA SER A 74 -2.68 12.11 6.31
C SER A 74 -3.22 13.21 5.39
N THR A 75 -3.22 13.02 4.07
CA THR A 75 -3.77 13.99 3.11
C THR A 75 -5.31 13.99 3.08
N ARG A 76 -5.95 13.15 3.89
CA ARG A 76 -7.40 12.96 3.93
C ARG A 76 -8.01 13.23 5.31
N LEU A 77 -7.24 13.80 6.23
CA LEU A 77 -7.68 14.04 7.61
C LEU A 77 -8.97 14.88 7.68
N ASP A 78 -9.16 15.83 6.77
CA ASP A 78 -10.38 16.65 6.69
C ASP A 78 -11.67 15.86 6.41
N GLN A 79 -11.57 14.57 6.06
CA GLN A 79 -12.71 13.68 5.79
C GLN A 79 -13.12 12.83 7.00
N TYR A 80 -12.41 12.93 8.14
CA TYR A 80 -12.63 12.15 9.37
C TYR A 80 -12.97 13.06 10.54
#